data_AF-A0A6V7VLS3-F1
#
_entry.id   AF-A0A6V7VLS3-F1
#
_cell.length_a   1.000
_cell.length_b   1.000
_cell.length_c   1.000
_cell.angle_alpha   90.00
_cell.angle_beta   90.00
_cell.angle_gamma   90.00
#
_symmetry.space_group_name_H-M   'P 1'
#
loop_
_entity.id
_entity.type
_entity.pdbx_description
1 polymer ?
#
loop_
_entity_poly.entity_id
_entity_poly.type
_entity_poly.pdbx_seq_one_letter_code
_entity_poly.pdbx_strand_id
1 'polypeptide(L)'
;MSKASRKVVDDLAHLLKDVASKEIKSKYATDYYEEYEKLMKNHYKNRKRREATVPEPKYEKLFSKKNSTKSIIFNKVDQLEERQLPYWRQLDNAKMELLDRGLGPRNILEEQIEWTKKGKMWPYPIDNEYLLGEEDNVSFVDHVFLEAELSKHKFPRSEAIDHYMELVLTGLSKNPYMSVEKKHEHIRWFADYFKGAAEGKYKELL
;
A
#
# COMPACT_ATOMS: atom_id res chain seq x y z
N MET A 1 -35.23 -21.85 -63.32
CA MET A 1 -35.05 -21.67 -61.85
C MET A 1 -35.19 -20.18 -61.54
N SER A 2 -36.02 -19.82 -60.55
CA SER A 2 -36.24 -18.42 -60.12
C SER A 2 -34.92 -17.78 -59.65
N LYS A 3 -34.73 -16.47 -59.87
CA LYS A 3 -33.54 -15.74 -59.40
C LYS A 3 -33.30 -15.91 -57.89
N ALA A 4 -34.38 -16.05 -57.10
CA ALA A 4 -34.30 -16.34 -55.68
C ALA A 4 -33.73 -17.74 -55.38
N SER A 5 -34.14 -18.76 -56.14
CA SER A 5 -33.64 -20.13 -55.96
C SER A 5 -32.17 -20.31 -56.32
N ARG A 6 -31.64 -19.56 -57.31
CA ARG A 6 -30.20 -19.59 -57.63
C ARG A 6 -29.36 -18.94 -56.53
N LYS A 7 -29.81 -17.80 -55.99
CA LYS A 7 -29.14 -17.11 -54.88
C LYS A 7 -28.99 -18.01 -53.65
N VAL A 8 -30.05 -18.71 -53.26
CA VAL A 8 -30.03 -19.63 -52.11
C VAL A 8 -29.06 -20.80 -52.33
N VAL A 9 -28.97 -21.33 -53.56
CA VAL A 9 -28.02 -22.40 -53.89
C VAL A 9 -26.57 -21.88 -53.88
N ASP A 10 -26.32 -20.68 -54.39
CA ASP A 10 -25.01 -20.04 -54.37
C ASP A 10 -24.56 -19.72 -52.93
N ASP A 11 -25.49 -19.26 -52.08
CA ASP A 11 -25.25 -18.97 -50.66
C ASP A 11 -24.95 -20.25 -49.86
N LEU A 12 -25.69 -21.34 -50.12
CA LEU A 12 -25.40 -22.67 -49.55
C LEU A 12 -24.05 -23.22 -50.02
N ALA A 13 -23.70 -23.03 -51.29
CA ALA A 13 -22.40 -23.45 -51.82
C ALA A 13 -21.25 -22.65 -51.20
N HIS A 14 -21.44 -21.36 -50.92
CA HIS A 14 -20.47 -20.55 -50.18
C HIS A 14 -20.31 -21.01 -48.73
N LEU A 15 -21.42 -21.27 -48.02
CA LEU A 15 -21.39 -21.82 -46.67
C LEU A 15 -20.65 -23.16 -46.59
N LEU A 16 -20.89 -24.06 -47.54
CA LEU A 16 -20.21 -25.36 -47.60
C LEU A 16 -18.70 -25.21 -47.85
N LYS A 17 -18.29 -24.28 -48.71
CA LYS A 17 -16.86 -23.98 -48.95
C LYS A 17 -16.21 -23.42 -47.67
N ASP A 18 -16.91 -22.58 -46.93
CA ASP A 18 -16.39 -22.00 -45.69
C ASP A 18 -16.21 -23.05 -44.60
N VAL A 19 -17.19 -23.95 -44.44
CA VAL A 19 -17.11 -25.08 -43.48
C VAL A 19 -15.96 -26.01 -43.85
N ALA A 20 -15.86 -26.42 -45.12
CA ALA A 20 -14.76 -27.25 -45.59
C ALA A 20 -13.40 -26.57 -45.39
N SER A 21 -13.29 -25.25 -45.65
CA SER A 21 -12.05 -24.51 -45.43
C SER A 21 -11.64 -24.43 -43.95
N LYS A 22 -12.62 -24.32 -43.03
CA LYS A 22 -12.37 -24.32 -41.59
C LYS A 22 -11.90 -25.69 -41.10
N GLU A 23 -12.53 -26.77 -41.56
CA GLU A 23 -12.10 -28.13 -41.25
C GLU A 23 -10.69 -28.41 -41.77
N ILE A 24 -10.41 -28.03 -43.01
CA ILE A 24 -9.08 -28.18 -43.62
C ILE A 24 -8.03 -27.39 -42.80
N LYS A 25 -8.32 -26.14 -42.43
CA LYS A 25 -7.42 -25.33 -41.56
C LYS A 25 -7.22 -25.97 -40.18
N SER A 26 -8.25 -26.57 -39.58
CA SER A 26 -8.15 -27.24 -38.28
C SER A 26 -7.31 -28.51 -38.34
N LYS A 27 -7.42 -29.27 -39.44
CA LYS A 27 -6.58 -30.46 -39.70
C LYS A 27 -5.12 -30.05 -39.91
N TYR A 28 -4.85 -29.07 -40.77
CA TYR A 28 -3.48 -28.56 -40.93
C TYR A 28 -2.89 -27.99 -39.63
N ALA A 29 -3.71 -27.34 -38.79
CA ALA A 29 -3.25 -26.86 -37.48
C ALA A 29 -2.89 -28.02 -36.54
N THR A 30 -3.72 -29.06 -36.49
CA THR A 30 -3.46 -30.25 -35.64
C THR A 30 -2.24 -31.05 -36.13
N ASP A 31 -2.14 -31.30 -37.43
CA ASP A 31 -0.96 -31.94 -38.05
C ASP A 31 0.32 -31.17 -37.75
N TYR A 32 0.28 -29.82 -37.84
CA TYR A 32 1.41 -28.96 -37.50
C TYR A 32 1.83 -29.10 -36.03
N TYR A 33 0.87 -29.11 -35.09
CA TYR A 33 1.18 -29.28 -33.67
C TYR A 33 1.73 -30.68 -33.36
N GLU A 34 1.23 -31.73 -34.02
CA GLU A 34 1.76 -33.09 -33.86
C GLU A 34 3.20 -33.23 -34.38
N GLU A 35 3.49 -32.64 -35.55
CA GLU A 35 4.85 -32.58 -36.07
C GLU A 35 5.78 -31.78 -35.15
N TYR A 36 5.32 -30.63 -34.65
CA TYR A 36 6.07 -29.83 -33.69
C TYR A 36 6.39 -30.62 -32.42
N GLU A 37 5.41 -31.34 -31.87
CA GLU A 37 5.65 -32.20 -30.71
C GLU A 37 6.66 -33.31 -30.97
N LYS A 38 6.57 -33.98 -32.13
CA LYS A 38 7.53 -35.02 -32.53
C LYS A 38 8.93 -34.44 -32.66
N LEU A 39 9.05 -33.27 -33.28
CA LEU A 39 10.32 -32.57 -33.49
C LEU A 39 10.93 -32.13 -32.15
N MET A 40 10.10 -31.60 -31.23
CA MET A 40 10.54 -31.23 -29.88
C MET A 40 10.95 -32.45 -29.05
N LYS A 41 10.17 -33.54 -29.06
CA LYS A 41 10.53 -34.79 -28.36
C LYS A 41 11.85 -35.37 -28.88
N ASN A 42 12.08 -35.32 -30.20
CA ASN A 42 13.36 -35.71 -30.80
C ASN A 42 14.50 -34.76 -30.38
N HIS A 43 14.25 -33.45 -30.35
CA HIS A 43 15.23 -32.47 -29.88
C HIS A 43 15.61 -32.71 -28.42
N TYR A 44 14.65 -33.01 -27.54
CA TYR A 44 14.92 -33.33 -26.13
C TYR A 44 15.67 -34.65 -25.95
N LYS A 45 15.28 -35.71 -26.68
CA LYS A 45 15.98 -37.01 -26.63
C LYS A 45 17.41 -36.94 -27.16
N ASN A 46 17.62 -36.16 -28.23
CA ASN A 46 18.93 -36.05 -28.89
C ASN A 46 19.76 -34.86 -28.41
N ARG A 47 19.27 -34.08 -27.44
CA ARG A 47 20.04 -33.03 -26.79
C ARG A 47 21.12 -33.70 -25.95
N LYS A 48 22.28 -33.96 -26.57
CA LYS A 48 23.51 -34.21 -25.84
C LYS A 48 23.68 -33.04 -24.88
N ARG A 49 23.58 -33.30 -23.57
CA ARG A 49 23.94 -32.32 -22.55
C ARG A 49 25.38 -31.94 -22.89
N ARG A 50 25.63 -30.67 -23.25
CA ARG A 50 27.01 -30.21 -23.38
C ARG A 50 27.64 -30.48 -22.03
N GLU A 51 28.59 -31.40 -21.98
CA GLU A 51 29.42 -31.57 -20.80
C GLU A 51 30.05 -30.20 -20.53
N ALA A 52 29.98 -29.74 -19.29
CA ALA A 52 30.64 -28.50 -18.93
C ALA A 52 32.10 -28.64 -19.32
N THR A 53 32.60 -27.80 -20.23
CA THR A 53 34.01 -27.75 -20.56
C THR A 53 34.75 -27.57 -19.24
N VAL A 54 35.56 -28.55 -18.85
CA VAL A 54 36.43 -28.41 -17.69
C VAL A 54 37.34 -27.22 -18.01
N PRO A 55 37.28 -26.12 -17.22
CA PRO A 55 38.14 -24.96 -17.49
C PRO A 55 39.60 -25.43 -17.47
N GLU A 56 40.37 -25.05 -18.49
CA GLU A 56 41.77 -25.44 -18.60
C GLU A 56 42.52 -25.13 -17.29
N PRO A 57 43.25 -26.10 -16.69
CA PRO A 57 43.67 -26.02 -15.29
C PRO A 57 44.90 -25.12 -15.01
N LYS A 58 45.20 -24.12 -15.85
CA LYS A 58 46.45 -23.33 -15.72
C LYS A 58 46.28 -21.81 -15.75
N TYR A 59 45.32 -21.30 -14.99
CA TYR A 59 45.42 -19.93 -14.51
C TYR A 59 45.61 -19.93 -13.00
N GLU A 60 46.62 -19.20 -12.52
CA GLU A 60 46.70 -18.89 -11.10
C GLU A 60 45.48 -18.04 -10.74
N LYS A 61 44.74 -18.45 -9.70
CA LYS A 61 43.62 -17.66 -9.21
C LYS A 61 44.17 -16.30 -8.77
N LEU A 62 43.58 -15.19 -9.25
CA LEU A 62 43.97 -13.82 -8.89
C LEU A 62 44.04 -13.58 -7.38
N PHE A 63 43.22 -14.31 -6.61
CA PHE A 63 43.21 -14.29 -5.15
C PHE A 63 43.81 -15.55 -4.52
N SER A 64 44.88 -16.10 -5.10
CA SER A 64 45.60 -17.24 -4.54
C SER A 64 46.33 -16.84 -3.26
N LYS A 65 46.09 -17.57 -2.17
CA LYS A 65 46.77 -17.35 -0.88
C LYS A 65 48.30 -17.49 -0.97
N LYS A 66 48.81 -18.21 -1.98
CA LYS A 66 50.21 -18.61 -2.07
C LYS A 66 51.16 -17.46 -2.43
N ASN A 67 50.72 -16.50 -3.25
CA ASN A 67 51.54 -15.37 -3.73
C ASN A 67 50.87 -14.00 -3.47
N SER A 68 49.96 -13.94 -2.51
CA SER A 68 49.13 -12.77 -2.25
C SER A 68 49.92 -11.71 -1.47
N THR A 69 50.42 -10.68 -2.16
CA THR A 69 50.90 -9.41 -1.57
C THR A 69 49.74 -8.56 -1.02
N LYS A 70 48.71 -9.20 -0.45
CA LYS A 70 47.63 -8.49 0.24
C LYS A 70 48.26 -7.69 1.37
N SER A 71 47.89 -6.42 1.43
CA SER A 71 48.39 -5.48 2.43
C SER A 71 48.29 -6.06 3.83
N ILE A 72 49.43 -6.29 4.48
CA ILE A 72 49.56 -6.79 5.87
C ILE A 72 49.24 -5.68 6.88
N ILE A 73 48.78 -4.51 6.41
CA ILE A 73 48.57 -3.31 7.24
C ILE A 73 47.24 -3.41 8.01
N PHE A 74 46.22 -4.03 7.42
CA PHE A 74 44.89 -4.15 8.01
C PHE A 74 44.66 -5.56 8.58
N ASN A 75 45.18 -5.83 9.77
CA ASN A 75 45.13 -7.16 10.40
C ASN A 75 43.97 -7.37 11.39
N LYS A 76 43.22 -6.31 11.73
CA LYS A 76 42.17 -6.33 12.78
C LYS A 76 40.86 -5.70 12.29
N VAL A 77 40.32 -6.24 11.19
CA VAL A 77 39.07 -5.75 10.58
C VAL A 77 37.90 -5.82 11.56
N ASP A 78 37.87 -6.84 12.41
CA ASP A 78 36.81 -7.07 13.40
C ASP A 78 36.74 -6.02 14.53
N GLN A 79 37.75 -5.16 14.64
CA GLN A 79 37.84 -4.11 15.67
C GLN A 79 37.55 -2.70 15.14
N LEU A 80 37.19 -2.56 13.86
CA LEU A 80 36.86 -1.26 13.29
C LEU A 80 35.42 -0.86 13.62
N GLU A 81 35.28 0.17 14.45
CA GLU A 81 34.03 0.91 14.59
C GLU A 81 33.97 2.05 13.57
N GLU A 82 32.85 2.16 12.84
CA GLU A 82 32.62 3.25 11.91
C GLU A 82 32.33 4.56 12.65
N ARG A 83 33.37 5.39 12.81
CA ARG A 83 33.25 6.77 13.31
C ARG A 83 33.04 7.74 12.15
N GLN A 84 31.79 7.89 11.73
CA GLN A 84 31.38 8.90 10.75
C GLN A 84 30.35 9.84 11.38
N LEU A 85 30.40 11.12 10.99
CA LEU A 85 29.35 12.07 11.38
C LEU A 85 28.03 11.63 10.75
N PRO A 86 26.90 11.74 11.48
CA PRO A 86 25.59 11.28 10.99
C PRO A 86 25.21 11.89 9.63
N TYR A 87 25.58 13.15 9.40
CA TYR A 87 25.31 13.86 8.15
C TYR A 87 26.03 13.23 6.94
N TRP A 88 27.32 12.92 7.07
CA TRP A 88 28.07 12.27 5.99
C TRP A 88 27.53 10.87 5.71
N ARG A 89 27.13 10.14 6.75
CA ARG A 89 26.47 8.84 6.60
C ARG A 89 25.14 8.96 5.84
N GLN A 90 24.34 9.99 6.12
CA GLN A 90 23.10 10.24 5.38
C GLN A 90 23.37 10.53 3.89
N LEU A 91 24.39 11.34 3.59
CA LEU A 91 24.79 11.63 2.20
C LEU A 91 25.29 10.37 1.47
N ASP A 92 26.10 9.56 2.13
CA ASP A 92 26.59 8.31 1.56
C ASP A 92 25.43 7.33 1.32
N ASN A 93 24.50 7.19 2.27
CA ASN A 93 23.30 6.37 2.10
C ASN A 93 22.42 6.86 0.94
N ALA A 94 22.21 8.17 0.82
CA ALA A 94 21.44 8.75 -0.28
C ALA A 94 22.11 8.50 -1.64
N LYS A 95 23.45 8.58 -1.69
CA LYS A 95 24.22 8.25 -2.89
C LYS A 95 24.09 6.77 -3.24
N MET A 96 24.16 5.87 -2.25
CA MET A 96 23.96 4.43 -2.47
C MET A 96 22.54 4.13 -2.96
N GLU A 97 21.52 4.77 -2.39
CA GLU A 97 20.14 4.63 -2.84
C GLU A 97 19.95 5.09 -4.28
N LEU A 98 20.57 6.20 -4.68
CA LEU A 98 20.55 6.70 -6.05
C LEU A 98 21.26 5.75 -7.03
N LEU A 99 22.37 5.12 -6.61
CA LEU A 99 23.09 4.15 -7.44
C LEU A 99 22.29 2.85 -7.62
N ASP A 100 21.58 2.40 -6.58
CA ASP A 100 20.77 1.17 -6.62
C ASP A 100 19.49 1.37 -7.45
N ARG A 101 18.71 2.42 -7.15
CA ARG A 101 17.43 2.69 -7.83
C ARG A 101 17.62 3.33 -9.21
N GLY A 102 18.69 4.09 -9.40
CA GLY A 102 18.91 4.91 -10.59
C GLY A 102 18.22 6.27 -10.48
N LEU A 103 18.00 6.92 -11.63
CA LEU A 103 17.47 8.29 -11.69
C LEU A 103 15.94 8.38 -11.57
N GLY A 104 15.25 7.24 -11.42
CA GLY A 104 13.78 7.19 -11.31
C GLY A 104 13.23 5.76 -11.27
N PRO A 105 11.91 5.60 -11.09
CA PRO A 105 11.27 4.28 -11.03
C PRO A 105 11.39 3.56 -12.37
N ARG A 106 11.71 2.27 -12.32
CA ARG A 106 11.88 1.41 -13.51
C ARG A 106 10.55 0.91 -14.05
N ASN A 107 9.53 0.85 -13.20
CA ASN A 107 8.20 0.32 -13.52
C ASN A 107 7.10 1.13 -12.82
N ILE A 108 5.88 1.04 -13.36
CA ILE A 108 4.66 1.65 -12.80
C ILE A 108 4.42 1.18 -11.36
N LEU A 109 4.66 -0.10 -11.05
CA LEU A 109 4.52 -0.61 -9.68
C LEU A 109 5.49 0.08 -8.71
N GLU A 110 6.71 0.38 -9.15
CA GLU A 110 7.69 1.09 -8.33
C GLU A 110 7.27 2.54 -8.11
N GLU A 111 6.73 3.19 -9.15
CA GLU A 111 6.15 4.53 -9.04
C GLU A 111 4.97 4.56 -8.04
N GLN A 112 4.09 3.57 -8.07
CA GLN A 112 3.01 3.43 -7.09
C GLN A 112 3.54 3.21 -5.67
N ILE A 113 4.59 2.40 -5.50
CA ILE A 113 5.27 2.22 -4.21
C ILE A 113 5.89 3.54 -3.72
N GLU A 114 6.47 4.34 -4.62
CA GLU A 114 6.97 5.66 -4.25
C GLU A 114 5.85 6.61 -3.87
N TRP A 115 4.73 6.62 -4.60
CA TRP A 115 3.61 7.50 -4.30
C TRP A 115 2.90 7.13 -3.00
N THR A 116 2.78 5.85 -2.68
CA THR A 116 2.28 5.38 -1.38
C THR A 116 3.23 5.78 -0.25
N LYS A 117 4.55 5.57 -0.40
CA LYS A 117 5.56 6.05 0.57
C LYS A 117 5.55 7.56 0.77
N LYS A 118 5.32 8.33 -0.30
CA LYS A 118 5.21 9.80 -0.27
C LYS A 118 3.84 10.28 0.25
N GLY A 119 2.89 9.38 0.52
CA GLY A 119 1.53 9.72 0.94
C GLY A 119 0.64 10.34 -0.15
N LYS A 120 1.04 10.27 -1.43
CA LYS A 120 0.25 10.75 -2.57
C LYS A 120 -0.86 9.78 -2.97
N MET A 121 -0.63 8.48 -2.75
CA MET A 121 -1.59 7.42 -3.02
C MET A 121 -2.08 6.84 -1.69
N TRP A 122 -3.34 6.43 -1.65
CA TRP A 122 -3.91 5.77 -0.48
C TRP A 122 -3.27 4.39 -0.26
N PRO A 123 -3.03 4.00 1.00
CA PRO A 123 -2.62 2.63 1.31
C PRO A 123 -3.78 1.67 1.04
N TYR A 124 -3.43 0.42 0.73
CA TYR A 124 -4.38 -0.66 0.54
C TYR A 124 -4.23 -1.69 1.67
N PRO A 125 -5.35 -2.31 2.14
CA PRO A 125 -6.73 -2.08 1.72
C PRO A 125 -7.24 -0.68 2.10
N ILE A 126 -8.20 -0.16 1.33
CA ILE A 126 -8.75 1.19 1.56
C ILE A 126 -9.47 1.19 2.90
N ASP A 127 -9.03 2.07 3.79
CA ASP A 127 -9.65 2.35 5.07
C ASP A 127 -10.27 3.75 5.04
N ASN A 128 -11.55 3.86 5.37
CA ASN A 128 -12.27 5.13 5.40
C ASN A 128 -11.85 6.01 6.58
N GLU A 129 -11.27 5.41 7.62
CA GLU A 129 -10.80 6.08 8.83
C GLU A 129 -9.29 6.43 8.73
N TYR A 130 -8.68 6.22 7.57
CA TYR A 130 -7.27 6.55 7.35
C TYR A 130 -7.02 8.06 7.57
N LEU A 131 -6.06 8.37 8.44
CA LEU A 131 -5.71 9.74 8.86
C LEU A 131 -6.83 10.47 9.62
N LEU A 132 -7.63 9.76 10.42
CA LEU A 132 -8.60 10.37 11.34
C LEU A 132 -7.94 11.34 12.36
N GLY A 133 -6.62 11.23 12.57
CA GLY A 133 -5.83 12.15 13.38
C GLY A 133 -5.68 11.66 14.81
N GLU A 134 -5.83 12.57 15.77
CA GLU A 134 -5.66 12.26 17.20
C GLU A 134 -6.81 11.41 17.76
N GLU A 135 -8.01 11.52 17.17
CA GLU A 135 -9.22 10.79 17.57
C GLU A 135 -9.11 9.27 17.37
N ASP A 136 -8.21 8.80 16.50
CA ASP A 136 -7.96 7.36 16.31
C ASP A 136 -7.45 6.68 17.59
N ASN A 137 -6.80 7.44 18.47
CA ASN A 137 -6.26 6.92 19.74
C ASN A 137 -7.27 7.04 20.90
N VAL A 138 -8.44 7.63 20.67
CA VAL A 138 -9.42 7.94 21.72
C VAL A 138 -10.42 6.80 21.85
N SER A 139 -10.71 6.41 23.09
CA SER A 139 -11.68 5.34 23.34
C SER A 139 -13.11 5.86 23.25
N PHE A 140 -14.05 5.01 22.84
CA PHE A 140 -15.49 5.33 22.89
C PHE A 140 -15.96 5.71 24.30
N VAL A 141 -15.29 5.21 25.34
CA VAL A 141 -15.59 5.51 26.74
C VAL A 141 -15.55 7.02 26.98
N ASP A 142 -14.55 7.70 26.41
CA ASP A 142 -14.35 9.14 26.61
C ASP A 142 -15.38 9.96 25.83
N HIS A 143 -15.90 9.47 24.70
CA HIS A 143 -16.98 10.13 23.97
C HIS A 143 -18.36 9.94 24.59
N VAL A 144 -18.61 8.81 25.27
CA VAL A 144 -19.93 8.44 25.79
C VAL A 144 -20.08 8.85 27.26
N PHE A 145 -19.09 8.60 28.10
CA PHE A 145 -19.16 8.81 29.54
C PHE A 145 -18.56 10.16 29.96
N LEU A 146 -19.31 11.23 29.71
CA LEU A 146 -18.88 12.59 30.00
C LEU A 146 -19.14 13.05 31.46
N GLU A 147 -19.79 12.20 32.26
CA GLU A 147 -20.13 12.48 33.67
C GLU A 147 -18.89 12.70 34.56
N ALA A 148 -17.78 12.03 34.21
CA ALA A 148 -16.50 12.20 34.90
C ALA A 148 -15.97 13.64 34.78
N GLU A 149 -16.17 14.28 33.63
CA GLU A 149 -15.76 15.68 33.42
C GLU A 149 -16.69 16.64 34.16
N LEU A 150 -18.00 16.36 34.17
CA LEU A 150 -18.98 17.15 34.91
C LEU A 150 -18.60 17.24 36.40
N SER A 151 -18.14 16.13 36.98
CA SER A 151 -17.74 16.04 38.40
C SER A 151 -16.53 16.90 38.76
N LYS A 152 -15.68 17.26 37.78
CA LYS A 152 -14.51 18.14 38.00
C LYS A 152 -14.92 19.60 38.13
N HIS A 153 -16.03 19.99 37.50
CA HIS A 153 -16.52 21.37 37.51
C HIS A 153 -17.56 21.58 38.61
N LYS A 154 -17.42 22.69 39.36
CA LYS A 154 -18.36 23.02 40.45
C LYS A 154 -19.59 23.74 39.88
N PHE A 155 -20.65 23.00 39.61
CA PHE A 155 -21.95 23.57 39.25
C PHE A 155 -22.74 24.05 40.48
N PRO A 156 -23.60 25.08 40.36
CA PRO A 156 -24.54 25.44 41.41
C PRO A 156 -25.49 24.25 41.66
N ARG A 157 -25.68 23.81 42.92
CA ARG A 157 -26.64 22.75 43.25
C ARG A 157 -28.07 23.24 43.01
N SER A 158 -28.62 22.89 41.85
CA SER A 158 -29.99 23.16 41.46
C SER A 158 -30.46 22.00 40.59
N GLU A 159 -31.55 21.33 40.97
CA GLU A 159 -32.10 20.18 40.26
C GLU A 159 -32.40 20.49 38.79
N ALA A 160 -32.81 21.72 38.48
CA ALA A 160 -33.09 22.15 37.11
C ALA A 160 -31.82 22.23 36.25
N ILE A 161 -30.69 22.64 36.83
CA ILE A 161 -29.41 22.72 36.11
C ILE A 161 -28.87 21.31 35.89
N ASP A 162 -29.01 20.43 36.88
CA ASP A 162 -28.56 19.04 36.78
C ASP A 162 -29.32 18.29 35.66
N HIS A 163 -30.65 18.38 35.61
CA HIS A 163 -31.45 17.79 34.53
C HIS A 163 -31.13 18.40 33.15
N TYR A 164 -30.88 19.71 33.09
CA TYR A 164 -30.48 20.35 31.83
C TYR A 164 -29.12 19.83 31.36
N MET A 165 -28.15 19.72 32.26
CA MET A 165 -26.82 19.20 31.93
C MET A 165 -26.88 17.72 31.51
N GLU A 166 -27.73 16.90 32.12
CA GLU A 166 -27.97 15.52 31.67
C GLU A 166 -28.43 15.47 30.20
N LEU A 167 -29.34 16.36 29.79
CA LEU A 167 -29.76 16.48 28.39
C LEU A 167 -28.62 16.91 27.46
N VAL A 168 -27.78 17.85 27.91
CA VAL A 168 -26.59 18.28 27.15
C VAL A 168 -25.61 17.12 26.99
N LEU A 169 -25.30 16.38 28.06
CA LEU A 169 -24.39 15.24 28.02
C LEU A 169 -24.92 14.11 27.14
N THR A 170 -26.21 13.80 27.22
CA THR A 170 -26.85 12.81 26.33
C THR A 170 -26.87 13.26 24.87
N GLY A 171 -26.95 14.56 24.60
CA GLY A 171 -26.76 15.13 23.27
C GLY A 171 -25.33 15.02 22.74
N LEU A 172 -24.34 15.38 23.58
CA LEU A 172 -22.92 15.31 23.24
C LEU A 172 -22.43 13.88 23.03
N SER A 173 -22.89 12.93 23.84
CA SER A 173 -22.52 11.51 23.70
C SER A 173 -22.99 10.90 22.38
N LYS A 174 -24.15 11.31 21.88
CA LYS A 174 -24.71 10.85 20.59
C LYS A 174 -24.11 11.54 19.36
N ASN A 175 -23.21 12.52 19.54
CA ASN A 175 -22.63 13.26 18.42
C ASN A 175 -21.33 12.59 17.93
N PRO A 176 -21.29 12.06 16.69
CA PRO A 176 -20.08 11.48 16.09
C PRO A 176 -19.17 12.51 15.40
N TYR A 177 -19.65 13.74 15.17
CA TYR A 177 -18.92 14.75 14.39
C TYR A 177 -18.03 15.66 15.25
N MET A 178 -17.93 15.39 16.54
CA MET A 178 -17.26 16.25 17.51
C MET A 178 -16.22 15.47 18.29
N SER A 179 -14.99 16.02 18.32
CA SER A 179 -13.87 15.49 19.10
C SER A 179 -14.16 15.53 20.60
N VAL A 180 -13.48 14.67 21.36
CA VAL A 180 -13.58 14.68 22.83
C VAL A 180 -13.19 16.05 23.41
N GLU A 181 -12.14 16.66 22.87
CA GLU A 181 -11.69 17.99 23.31
C GLU A 181 -12.78 19.04 23.17
N LYS A 182 -13.47 19.08 22.02
CA LYS A 182 -14.59 20.01 21.79
C LYS A 182 -15.75 19.73 22.74
N LYS A 183 -16.05 18.47 23.04
CA LYS A 183 -17.09 18.10 24.02
C LYS A 183 -16.73 18.65 25.42
N HIS A 184 -15.47 18.53 25.83
CA HIS A 184 -14.99 19.10 27.09
C HIS A 184 -15.03 20.63 27.11
N GLU A 185 -14.66 21.29 26.01
CA GLU A 185 -14.79 22.75 25.87
C GLU A 185 -16.25 23.21 26.03
N HIS A 186 -17.21 22.48 25.45
CA HIS A 186 -18.63 22.78 25.62
C HIS A 186 -19.07 22.68 27.08
N ILE A 187 -18.67 21.62 27.80
CA ILE A 187 -18.99 21.44 29.22
C ILE A 187 -18.38 22.57 30.06
N ARG A 188 -17.13 22.93 29.77
CA ARG A 188 -16.43 24.03 30.44
C ARG A 188 -17.13 25.36 30.22
N TRP A 189 -17.59 25.64 28.99
CA TRP A 189 -18.34 26.85 28.68
C TRP A 189 -19.62 26.96 29.52
N PHE A 190 -20.37 25.88 29.69
CA PHE A 190 -21.55 25.87 30.57
C PHE A 190 -21.19 26.14 32.03
N ALA A 191 -20.10 25.56 32.54
CA ALA A 191 -19.64 25.80 33.89
C ALA A 191 -19.31 27.29 34.12
N ASP A 192 -18.59 27.91 33.17
CA ASP A 192 -18.24 29.33 33.23
C ASP A 192 -19.47 30.23 33.10
N TYR A 193 -20.42 29.87 32.23
CA TYR A 193 -21.69 30.57 32.06
C TYR A 193 -22.52 30.59 33.34
N PHE A 194 -22.75 29.43 33.98
CA PHE A 194 -23.52 29.35 35.22
C PHE A 194 -22.82 30.05 36.38
N LYS A 195 -21.49 30.02 36.42
CA LYS A 195 -20.71 30.79 37.40
C LYS A 195 -20.90 32.29 37.21
N GLY A 196 -20.81 32.79 35.96
CA GLY A 196 -21.07 34.19 35.64
C GLY A 196 -22.50 34.63 35.93
N ALA A 197 -23.48 33.76 35.70
CA ALA A 197 -24.89 34.00 36.03
C ALA A 197 -25.12 34.08 37.53
N ALA A 198 -24.49 33.18 38.31
CA ALA A 198 -24.54 33.23 39.78
C ALA A 198 -23.89 34.51 40.35
N GLU A 199 -22.82 34.99 39.72
CA GLU A 199 -22.17 36.28 40.05
C GLU A 199 -23.00 37.50 39.63
N GLY A 200 -24.13 37.32 38.94
CA GLY A 200 -25.04 38.39 38.54
C GLY A 200 -24.58 39.20 37.32
N LYS A 201 -23.54 38.76 36.59
CA LYS A 201 -22.98 39.47 35.43
C LYS A 201 -23.97 39.70 34.29
N TYR A 202 -25.03 38.88 34.21
CA TYR A 202 -26.02 38.94 33.13
C TYR A 202 -27.34 39.61 33.54
N LYS A 203 -27.44 40.16 34.77
CA LYS A 203 -28.64 40.88 35.22
C LYS A 203 -28.89 42.18 34.46
N GLU A 204 -27.88 42.74 33.80
CA GLU A 204 -27.99 43.98 33.00
C GLU A 204 -28.42 43.74 31.55
N LEU A 205 -28.50 42.47 31.11
CA LEU A 205 -28.85 42.08 29.74
C LEU A 205 -30.28 41.53 29.59
N LEU A 206 -31.06 41.53 30.69
CA LEU A 206 -32.48 41.15 30.77
C LEU A 206 -33.30 42.38 31.19
#